data_AF-A0A5Y3PTB3-F1
#
_entry.id   AF-A0A5Y3PTB3-F1
#
_cell.length_a   1.000
_cell.length_b   1.000
_cell.length_c   1.000
_cell.angle_alpha   90.00
_cell.angle_beta   90.00
_cell.angle_gamma   90.00
#
_symmetry.space_group_name_H-M   'P 1'
#
loop_
_entity.id
_entity.type
_entity.pdbx_description
1 polymer ?
#
loop_
_entity_poly.entity_id
_entity_poly.type
_entity_poly.pdbx_seq_one_letter_code
_entity_poly.pdbx_strand_id
1 'polypeptide(L)'
;MLLSDIQIKRAKPKDKPYTLNDGMGLSLLIDTTGSKGWRFRYRFAGKPKMISFGVYGDVSLAQARAKRDEARSMLAKGINPSEARKANKIALQFAHENSFESVAREWHSSKKTTWSEGYAKEVLNCMERDIFPFIGQRPIEQIEPLELLTVLQKIEKRGALEQTSKIRRRCGEVLRYAVATGRAKYNFAPDLAIALNKPKTQHFPFLTESELPEFVNALDNYQGSLVTKYATQLLMLTGVRTIELRAAEWAEFDLDNALWEIPKERMKKRRPHLVPLSTQAISILKKLQEITGNYSLVFPGRNDVRKPMSEASINKVIKLLGYHGRLTG
;
A
#
# COMPACT_ATOMS: atom_id res chain seq x y z
N MET A 1 10.07 40.26 42.72
CA MET A 1 11.01 39.23 43.19
C MET A 1 10.94 38.07 42.23
N LEU A 2 12.08 37.51 41.81
CA LEU A 2 12.12 36.30 40.97
C LEU A 2 11.79 35.08 41.84
N LEU A 3 11.12 34.08 41.28
CA LEU A 3 10.85 32.82 41.97
C LEU A 3 12.09 31.94 42.04
N SER A 4 12.18 31.14 43.09
CA SER A 4 13.07 29.98 43.19
C SER A 4 12.29 28.67 43.18
N ASP A 5 12.92 27.58 42.74
CA ASP A 5 12.28 26.25 42.75
C ASP A 5 11.83 25.82 44.16
N ILE A 6 12.55 26.22 45.20
CA ILE A 6 12.17 25.94 46.59
C ILE A 6 10.87 26.65 46.95
N GLN A 7 10.71 27.92 46.55
CA GLN A 7 9.47 28.68 46.78
C GLN A 7 8.30 28.04 46.04
N ILE A 8 8.51 27.59 44.79
CA ILE A 8 7.47 26.94 44.00
C ILE A 8 7.06 25.61 44.62
N LYS A 9 8.01 24.77 45.04
CA LYS A 9 7.72 23.48 45.68
C LYS A 9 6.92 23.66 46.98
N ARG A 10 7.27 24.64 47.80
CA ARG A 10 6.60 24.94 49.09
C ARG A 10 5.21 25.55 48.94
N ALA A 11 4.89 26.09 47.77
CA ALA A 11 3.60 26.74 47.55
C ALA A 11 2.46 25.69 47.51
N LYS A 12 1.52 25.81 48.46
CA LYS A 12 0.37 24.93 48.63
C LYS A 12 -0.90 25.52 48.01
N PRO A 13 -1.87 24.69 47.58
CA PRO A 13 -3.19 25.17 47.18
C PRO A 13 -3.87 25.93 48.32
N LYS A 14 -4.76 26.86 47.95
CA LYS A 14 -5.60 27.66 48.85
C LYS A 14 -7.05 27.58 48.36
N ASP A 15 -7.99 28.14 49.11
CA ASP A 15 -9.42 28.17 48.77
C ASP A 15 -9.73 28.90 47.45
N LYS A 16 -8.82 29.76 46.98
CA LYS A 16 -8.93 30.45 45.69
C LYS A 16 -7.61 30.35 44.91
N PRO A 17 -7.65 30.23 43.57
CA PRO A 17 -6.44 30.24 42.76
C PRO A 17 -5.63 31.52 42.96
N TYR A 18 -4.33 31.40 43.10
CA TYR A 18 -3.44 32.55 43.27
C TYR A 18 -2.21 32.44 42.38
N THR A 19 -1.54 33.57 42.16
CA THR A 19 -0.45 33.66 41.19
C THR A 19 0.84 34.10 41.87
N LEU A 20 1.92 33.37 41.63
CA LEU A 20 3.27 33.73 42.03
C LEU A 20 3.99 34.37 40.83
N ASN A 21 4.45 35.62 40.96
CA ASN A 21 5.09 36.31 39.84
C ASN A 21 6.59 35.99 39.77
N ASP A 22 7.08 35.67 38.57
CA ASP A 22 8.51 35.46 38.27
C ASP A 22 9.13 36.63 37.49
N GLY A 23 8.39 37.73 37.32
CA GLY A 23 8.85 38.92 36.62
C GLY A 23 8.75 38.85 35.10
N MET A 24 8.89 40.02 34.46
CA MET A 24 8.80 40.18 33.00
C MET A 24 7.55 39.53 32.39
N GLY A 25 6.40 39.60 33.08
CA GLY A 25 5.14 39.03 32.64
C GLY A 25 4.97 37.53 32.88
N LEU A 26 6.01 36.79 33.30
CA LEU A 26 5.93 35.37 33.66
C LEU A 26 5.43 35.22 35.11
N SER A 27 4.57 34.23 35.30
CA SER A 27 3.98 33.90 36.58
C SER A 27 3.55 32.44 36.65
N LEU A 28 3.42 31.90 37.85
CA LEU A 28 2.91 30.56 38.11
C LEU A 28 1.55 30.68 38.79
N LEU A 29 0.49 30.18 38.13
CA LEU A 29 -0.81 30.02 38.75
C LEU A 29 -0.81 28.74 39.57
N ILE A 30 -1.26 28.83 40.82
CA ILE A 30 -1.53 27.70 41.69
C ILE A 30 -3.05 27.58 41.82
N ASP A 31 -3.57 26.47 41.34
CA ASP A 31 -5.00 26.14 41.42
C ASP A 31 -5.36 25.56 42.80
N THR A 32 -6.64 25.62 43.12
CA THR A 32 -7.26 25.02 44.32
C THR A 32 -7.02 23.50 44.41
N THR A 33 -6.91 22.84 43.25
CA THR A 33 -6.59 21.41 43.10
C THR A 33 -5.11 21.08 43.33
N GLY A 34 -4.25 22.09 43.50
CA GLY A 34 -2.80 21.94 43.65
C GLY A 34 -2.02 21.91 42.34
N SER A 35 -2.69 21.99 41.18
CA SER A 35 -2.01 22.11 39.88
C SER A 35 -1.28 23.46 39.77
N LYS A 36 -0.09 23.46 39.17
CA LYS A 36 0.81 24.63 39.10
C LYS A 36 1.10 24.96 37.64
N GLY A 37 0.45 25.96 37.07
CA GLY A 37 0.53 26.28 35.63
C GLY A 37 1.35 27.55 35.34
N TRP A 38 2.29 27.47 34.41
CA TRP A 38 3.04 28.64 33.93
C TRP A 38 2.19 29.51 33.01
N ARG A 39 2.11 30.81 33.33
CA ARG A 39 1.37 31.82 32.57
C ARG A 39 2.26 33.00 32.24
N PHE A 40 2.26 33.40 30.98
CA PHE A 40 2.94 34.59 30.50
C PHE A 40 1.91 35.61 30.03
N ARG A 41 1.89 36.77 30.69
CA ARG A 41 1.05 37.92 30.34
C ARG A 41 1.86 38.90 29.50
N TYR A 42 1.26 39.36 28.40
CA TYR A 42 1.86 40.31 27.47
C TYR A 42 0.81 41.24 26.88
N ARG A 43 1.24 42.25 26.12
CA ARG A 43 0.34 43.08 25.31
C ARG A 43 0.71 42.94 23.85
N PHE A 44 -0.30 42.90 22.99
CA PHE A 44 -0.11 42.89 21.54
C PHE A 44 -1.21 43.75 20.91
N ALA A 45 -0.83 44.66 20.00
CA ALA A 45 -1.75 45.63 19.39
C ALA A 45 -2.63 46.36 20.44
N GLY A 46 -2.02 46.82 21.53
CA GLY A 46 -2.71 47.55 22.60
C GLY A 46 -3.58 46.69 23.53
N LYS A 47 -3.83 45.40 23.23
CA LYS A 47 -4.70 44.52 24.04
C LYS A 47 -3.89 43.60 24.96
N PRO A 48 -4.28 43.42 26.24
CA PRO A 48 -3.66 42.43 27.11
C PRO A 48 -4.01 41.01 26.64
N LYS A 49 -3.00 40.14 26.59
CA LYS A 49 -3.12 38.73 26.24
C LYS A 49 -2.35 37.87 27.24
N MET A 50 -2.69 36.58 27.28
CA MET A 50 -2.07 35.60 28.15
C MET A 50 -1.88 34.28 27.39
N ILE A 51 -0.72 33.65 27.56
CA ILE A 51 -0.45 32.28 27.07
C ILE A 51 0.04 31.41 28.22
N SER A 52 -0.30 30.12 28.17
CA SER A 52 0.21 29.11 29.11
C SER A 52 1.45 28.43 28.53
N PHE A 53 2.47 28.17 29.34
CA PHE A 53 3.68 27.45 28.93
C PHE A 53 3.73 25.98 29.37
N GLY A 54 2.70 25.51 30.06
CA GLY A 54 2.61 24.14 30.60
C GLY A 54 2.51 24.13 32.13
N VAL A 55 2.52 22.93 32.70
CA VAL A 55 2.44 22.71 34.15
C VAL A 55 3.85 22.54 34.73
N TYR A 56 4.07 23.04 35.94
CA TYR A 56 5.27 22.82 36.71
C TYR A 56 5.37 21.35 37.11
N GLY A 57 6.49 20.71 36.75
CA GLY A 57 6.65 19.26 36.72
C GLY A 57 7.18 18.86 35.35
N ASP A 58 6.35 19.03 34.32
CA ASP A 58 6.73 18.84 32.91
C ASP A 58 7.60 19.98 32.37
N VAL A 59 7.36 21.20 32.90
CA VAL A 59 8.08 22.41 32.51
C VAL A 59 8.76 23.01 33.74
N SER A 60 10.09 22.97 33.77
CA SER A 60 10.88 23.55 34.85
C SER A 60 10.83 25.08 34.84
N LEU A 61 11.20 25.72 35.95
CA LEU A 61 11.33 27.18 36.04
C LEU A 61 12.28 27.73 34.96
N ALA A 62 13.41 27.05 34.72
CA ALA A 62 14.36 27.43 33.67
C ALA A 62 13.75 27.36 32.26
N GLN A 63 13.02 26.28 31.95
CA GLN A 63 12.32 26.13 30.67
C GLN A 63 11.21 27.16 30.50
N ALA A 64 10.49 27.51 31.57
CA ALA A 64 9.47 28.55 31.54
C ALA A 64 10.06 29.94 31.26
N ARG A 65 11.24 30.25 31.82
CA ARG A 65 12.00 31.48 31.52
C ARG A 65 12.50 31.51 30.08
N ALA A 66 13.02 30.39 29.56
CA ALA A 66 13.42 30.29 28.15
C ALA A 66 12.24 30.53 27.19
N LYS A 67 11.10 29.88 27.42
CA LYS A 67 9.86 30.10 26.64
C LYS A 67 9.35 31.53 26.74
N ARG A 68 9.49 32.19 27.90
CA ARG A 68 9.18 33.62 28.07
C ARG A 68 10.07 34.47 27.17
N ASP A 69 11.37 34.24 27.18
CA ASP A 69 12.33 35.06 26.42
C ASP A 69 12.15 34.87 24.90
N GLU A 70 11.85 33.65 24.46
CA GLU A 70 11.43 33.36 23.08
C GLU A 70 10.15 34.13 22.70
N ALA A 71 9.11 34.06 23.53
CA ALA A 71 7.86 34.79 23.30
C ALA A 71 8.06 36.31 23.28
N ARG A 72 8.96 36.85 24.10
CA ARG A 72 9.32 38.28 24.07
C ARG A 72 10.08 38.65 22.82
N SER A 73 10.96 37.78 22.32
CA SER A 73 11.64 37.97 21.04
C SER A 73 10.65 38.00 19.87
N MET A 74 9.66 37.10 19.86
CA MET A 74 8.57 37.14 18.87
C MET A 74 7.78 38.45 18.92
N LEU A 75 7.45 38.94 20.12
CA LEU A 75 6.75 40.22 20.30
C LEU A 75 7.56 41.41 19.81
N ALA A 76 8.89 41.41 20.02
CA ALA A 76 9.77 42.45 19.50
C ALA A 76 9.80 42.49 17.97
N LYS A 77 9.56 41.35 17.31
CA LYS A 77 9.41 41.22 15.85
C LYS A 77 7.97 41.49 15.35
N GLY A 78 7.07 41.93 16.24
CA GLY A 78 5.65 42.16 15.89
C GLY A 78 4.84 40.87 15.68
N ILE A 79 5.35 39.71 16.10
CA ILE A 79 4.66 38.42 15.98
C ILE A 79 3.94 38.11 17.29
N ASN A 80 2.67 37.74 17.20
CA ASN A 80 1.86 37.36 18.36
C ASN A 80 2.12 35.89 18.76
N PRO A 81 2.71 35.60 19.94
CA PRO A 81 3.09 34.24 20.31
C PRO A 81 1.92 33.25 20.41
N SER A 82 0.73 33.73 20.80
CA SER A 82 -0.47 32.88 20.85
C SER A 82 -0.93 32.45 19.46
N GLU A 83 -0.85 33.34 18.48
CA GLU A 83 -1.22 33.05 17.09
C GLU A 83 -0.15 32.19 16.43
N ALA A 84 1.13 32.44 16.66
CA ALA A 84 2.23 31.58 16.20
C ALA A 84 2.09 30.15 16.72
N ARG A 85 1.76 29.97 18.01
CA ARG A 85 1.48 28.63 18.57
C ARG A 85 0.26 27.97 17.95
N LYS A 86 -0.82 28.72 17.71
CA LYS A 86 -2.03 28.21 17.05
C LYS A 86 -1.74 27.81 15.60
N ALA A 87 -0.99 28.63 14.86
CA ALA A 87 -0.54 28.35 13.51
C ALA A 87 0.34 27.10 13.45
N ASN A 88 1.30 26.94 14.35
CA ASN A 88 2.12 25.72 14.45
C ASN A 88 1.27 24.48 14.76
N LYS A 89 0.27 24.57 15.64
CA LYS A 89 -0.63 23.45 15.93
C LYS A 89 -1.45 23.06 14.70
N ILE A 90 -2.01 24.05 13.99
CA ILE A 90 -2.76 23.82 12.75
C ILE A 90 -1.85 23.23 11.68
N ALA A 91 -0.63 23.76 11.52
CA ALA A 91 0.36 23.25 10.58
C ALA A 91 0.75 21.80 10.89
N LEU A 92 0.96 21.43 12.16
CA LEU A 92 1.22 20.06 12.57
C LEU A 92 0.05 19.13 12.27
N GLN A 93 -1.18 19.59 12.49
CA GLN A 93 -2.37 18.80 12.20
C GLN A 93 -2.58 18.62 10.69
N PHE A 94 -2.44 19.71 9.91
CA PHE A 94 -2.50 19.68 8.46
C PHE A 94 -1.37 18.82 7.86
N ALA A 95 -0.17 18.86 8.45
CA ALA A 95 0.97 18.03 8.08
C ALA A 95 0.69 16.54 8.30
N HIS A 96 0.03 16.19 9.42
CA HIS A 96 -0.36 14.81 9.71
C HIS A 96 -1.48 14.33 8.79
N GLU A 97 -2.51 15.16 8.56
CA GLU A 97 -3.64 14.88 7.66
C GLU A 97 -3.19 14.77 6.20
N ASN A 98 -2.16 15.51 5.78
CA ASN A 98 -1.56 15.45 4.44
C ASN A 98 -0.20 14.75 4.42
N SER A 99 0.00 13.78 5.32
CA SER A 99 1.14 12.87 5.26
C SER A 99 1.06 11.99 4.00
N PHE A 100 2.20 11.49 3.52
CA PHE A 100 2.22 10.62 2.34
C PHE A 100 1.34 9.39 2.50
N GLU A 101 1.36 8.77 3.68
CA GLU A 101 0.52 7.61 3.98
C GLU A 101 -0.97 7.97 3.93
N SER A 102 -1.38 9.08 4.55
CA SER A 102 -2.76 9.55 4.52
C SER A 102 -3.25 9.73 3.08
N VAL A 103 -2.48 10.46 2.27
CA VAL A 103 -2.82 10.71 0.86
C VAL A 103 -2.79 9.42 0.03
N ALA A 104 -1.86 8.51 0.29
CA ALA A 104 -1.80 7.21 -0.38
C ALA A 104 -3.03 6.34 -0.07
N ARG A 105 -3.53 6.35 1.18
CA ARG A 105 -4.74 5.61 1.57
C ARG A 105 -6.01 6.24 0.98
N GLU A 106 -6.09 7.56 0.91
CA GLU A 106 -7.17 8.29 0.23
C GLU A 106 -7.19 7.94 -1.28
N TRP A 107 -6.03 8.05 -1.93
CA TRP A 107 -5.84 7.66 -3.34
C TRP A 107 -6.24 6.20 -3.57
N HIS A 108 -5.77 5.28 -2.71
CA HIS A 108 -6.09 3.86 -2.80
C HIS A 108 -7.59 3.60 -2.71
N SER A 109 -8.26 4.25 -1.76
CA SER A 109 -9.71 4.16 -1.58
C SER A 109 -10.46 4.63 -2.82
N SER A 110 -10.00 5.70 -3.46
CA SER A 110 -10.57 6.21 -4.72
C SER A 110 -10.44 5.23 -5.90
N LYS A 111 -9.39 4.40 -5.91
CA LYS A 111 -9.11 3.43 -6.99
C LYS A 111 -9.73 2.06 -6.73
N LYS A 112 -10.06 1.74 -5.47
CA LYS A 112 -10.62 0.45 -5.07
C LYS A 112 -11.89 0.06 -5.83
N THR A 113 -12.68 1.03 -6.30
CA THR A 113 -13.89 0.81 -7.11
C THR A 113 -13.59 0.26 -8.51
N THR A 114 -12.38 0.52 -9.04
CA THR A 114 -11.96 0.10 -10.38
C THR A 114 -11.04 -1.12 -10.38
N TRP A 115 -10.45 -1.45 -9.23
CA TRP A 115 -9.50 -2.54 -9.08
C TRP A 115 -10.19 -3.80 -8.53
N SER A 116 -9.63 -4.96 -8.85
CA SER A 116 -9.99 -6.18 -8.12
C SER A 116 -9.48 -6.09 -6.68
N GLU A 117 -10.18 -6.76 -5.76
CA GLU A 117 -9.80 -6.76 -4.34
C GLU A 117 -8.36 -7.24 -4.11
N GLY A 118 -7.95 -8.30 -4.82
CA GLY A 118 -6.58 -8.83 -4.75
C GLY A 118 -5.53 -7.81 -5.18
N TYR A 119 -5.75 -7.11 -6.29
CA TYR A 119 -4.82 -6.08 -6.76
C TYR A 119 -4.78 -4.88 -5.81
N ALA A 120 -5.94 -4.43 -5.33
CA ALA A 120 -6.00 -3.35 -4.34
C ALA A 120 -5.21 -3.72 -3.07
N LYS A 121 -5.38 -4.92 -2.54
CA LYS A 121 -4.64 -5.40 -1.37
C LYS A 121 -3.14 -5.48 -1.63
N GLU A 122 -2.72 -6.01 -2.78
CA GLU A 122 -1.30 -6.07 -3.18
C GLU A 122 -0.67 -4.67 -3.25
N VAL A 123 -1.36 -3.69 -3.85
CA VAL A 123 -0.89 -2.30 -3.94
C VAL A 123 -0.60 -1.73 -2.56
N LEU A 124 -1.56 -1.86 -1.64
CA LEU A 124 -1.44 -1.30 -0.30
C LEU A 124 -0.37 -2.01 0.53
N ASN A 125 -0.35 -3.34 0.52
CA ASN A 125 0.65 -4.14 1.23
C ASN A 125 2.09 -3.77 0.82
N CYS A 126 2.33 -3.52 -0.47
CA CYS A 126 3.64 -3.06 -0.93
C CYS A 126 4.01 -1.70 -0.34
N MET A 127 3.07 -0.75 -0.26
CA MET A 127 3.33 0.56 0.32
C MET A 127 3.58 0.48 1.84
N GLU A 128 2.76 -0.30 2.55
CA GLU A 128 2.88 -0.50 4.01
C GLU A 128 4.21 -1.14 4.40
N ARG A 129 4.71 -2.07 3.58
CA ARG A 129 5.99 -2.73 3.84
C ARG A 129 7.20 -1.89 3.43
N ASP A 130 7.15 -1.28 2.26
CA ASP A 130 8.35 -0.77 1.60
C ASP A 130 8.46 0.77 1.58
N ILE A 131 7.36 1.50 1.80
CA ILE A 131 7.31 2.97 1.68
C ILE A 131 6.95 3.66 3.00
N PHE A 132 5.81 3.33 3.59
CA PHE A 132 5.28 4.02 4.78
C PHE A 132 6.23 4.02 5.98
N PRO A 133 7.01 2.95 6.26
CA PRO A 133 7.95 2.95 7.38
C PRO A 133 9.05 4.01 7.28
N PHE A 134 9.31 4.55 6.09
CA PHE A 134 10.40 5.50 5.85
C PHE A 134 9.91 6.92 5.61
N ILE A 135 8.84 7.10 4.82
CA ILE A 135 8.33 8.43 4.43
C ILE A 135 6.84 8.62 4.68
N GLY A 136 6.14 7.62 5.24
CA GLY A 136 4.68 7.64 5.39
C GLY A 136 4.17 8.83 6.21
N GLN A 137 4.85 9.16 7.30
CA GLN A 137 4.50 10.26 8.21
C GLN A 137 5.00 11.64 7.74
N ARG A 138 5.81 11.70 6.68
CA ARG A 138 6.31 12.97 6.13
C ARG A 138 5.15 13.67 5.41
N PRO A 139 4.97 14.99 5.60
CA PRO A 139 4.00 15.77 4.82
C PRO A 139 4.32 15.65 3.34
N ILE A 140 3.34 15.33 2.50
CA ILE A 140 3.59 14.99 1.09
C ILE A 140 4.24 16.13 0.30
N GLU A 141 3.94 17.39 0.66
CA GLU A 141 4.55 18.58 0.05
C GLU A 141 6.04 18.71 0.37
N GLN A 142 6.49 18.16 1.50
CA GLN A 142 7.87 18.29 1.99
C GLN A 142 8.77 17.10 1.59
N ILE A 143 8.25 16.11 0.87
CA ILE A 143 9.03 14.95 0.46
C ILE A 143 9.90 15.34 -0.72
N GLU A 144 11.22 15.27 -0.51
CA GLU A 144 12.19 15.57 -1.55
C GLU A 144 12.47 14.34 -2.45
N PRO A 145 12.88 14.55 -3.72
CA PRO A 145 13.21 13.46 -4.64
C PRO A 145 14.25 12.48 -4.09
N LEU A 146 15.27 13.00 -3.39
CA LEU A 146 16.34 12.20 -2.80
C LEU A 146 15.84 11.28 -1.67
N GLU A 147 14.84 11.71 -0.90
CA GLU A 147 14.24 10.89 0.16
C GLU A 147 13.54 9.67 -0.46
N LEU A 148 12.69 9.88 -1.47
CA LEU A 148 12.01 8.78 -2.16
C LEU A 148 13.02 7.87 -2.88
N LEU A 149 14.04 8.44 -3.52
CA LEU A 149 15.08 7.66 -4.19
C LEU A 149 15.80 6.73 -3.20
N THR A 150 16.17 7.25 -2.03
CA THR A 150 16.85 6.46 -0.99
C THR A 150 15.98 5.29 -0.53
N VAL A 151 14.66 5.48 -0.42
CA VAL A 151 13.71 4.40 -0.10
C VAL A 151 13.64 3.37 -1.23
N LEU A 152 13.54 3.80 -2.48
CA LEU A 152 13.50 2.91 -3.65
C LEU A 152 14.80 2.09 -3.79
N GLN A 153 15.96 2.71 -3.52
CA GLN A 153 17.26 2.02 -3.51
C GLN A 153 17.35 0.95 -2.42
N LYS A 154 16.64 1.09 -1.29
CA LYS A 154 16.58 0.01 -0.28
C LYS A 154 15.85 -1.22 -0.79
N ILE A 155 14.86 -1.06 -1.67
CA ILE A 155 14.12 -2.16 -2.29
C ILE A 155 14.99 -2.80 -3.38
N GLU A 156 15.65 -1.95 -4.18
CA GLU A 156 16.61 -2.37 -5.20
C GLU A 156 17.75 -3.23 -4.64
N LYS A 157 18.35 -2.82 -3.52
CA LYS A 157 19.43 -3.57 -2.83
C LYS A 157 19.02 -4.97 -2.37
N ARG A 158 17.72 -5.26 -2.28
CA ARG A 158 17.20 -6.61 -1.99
C ARG A 158 17.12 -7.51 -3.24
N GLY A 159 17.47 -6.99 -4.41
CA GLY A 159 17.38 -7.68 -5.71
C GLY A 159 16.02 -7.58 -6.39
N ALA A 160 15.06 -6.84 -5.83
CA ALA A 160 13.67 -6.80 -6.32
C ALA A 160 13.42 -5.70 -7.38
N LEU A 161 14.20 -5.69 -8.47
CA LEU A 161 14.23 -4.61 -9.46
C LEU A 161 12.86 -4.31 -10.14
N GLU A 162 12.10 -5.36 -10.49
CA GLU A 162 10.75 -5.19 -11.05
C GLU A 162 9.80 -4.57 -10.02
N GLN A 163 9.91 -5.00 -8.77
CA GLN A 163 9.11 -4.46 -7.66
C GLN A 163 9.45 -3.00 -7.40
N THR A 164 10.73 -2.61 -7.44
CA THR A 164 11.18 -1.21 -7.33
C THR A 164 10.52 -0.36 -8.41
N SER A 165 10.50 -0.83 -9.66
CA SER A 165 9.86 -0.13 -10.77
C SER A 165 8.35 0.04 -10.57
N LYS A 166 7.66 -1.02 -10.12
CA LYS A 166 6.21 -0.98 -9.81
C LYS A 166 5.91 -0.02 -8.66
N ILE A 167 6.69 -0.07 -7.58
CA ILE A 167 6.50 0.77 -6.40
C ILE A 167 6.76 2.25 -6.75
N ARG A 168 7.83 2.56 -7.49
CA ARG A 168 8.08 3.93 -7.97
C ARG A 168 6.90 4.48 -8.76
N ARG A 169 6.34 3.68 -9.68
CA ARG A 169 5.15 4.08 -10.45
C ARG A 169 3.96 4.36 -9.53
N ARG A 170 3.70 3.49 -8.55
CA ARG A 170 2.62 3.66 -7.56
C ARG A 170 2.82 4.93 -6.72
N CYS A 171 4.04 5.21 -6.25
CA CYS A 171 4.36 6.47 -5.57
C CYS A 171 4.12 7.68 -6.47
N GLY A 172 4.43 7.57 -7.77
CA GLY A 172 4.12 8.60 -8.74
C GLY A 172 2.63 8.81 -8.99
N GLU A 173 1.80 7.77 -8.85
CA GLU A 173 0.34 7.89 -8.91
C GLU A 173 -0.21 8.60 -7.67
N VAL A 174 0.34 8.34 -6.48
CA VAL A 174 0.03 9.06 -5.24
C VAL A 174 0.43 10.53 -5.32
N LEU A 175 1.66 10.83 -5.76
CA LEU A 175 2.13 12.22 -5.94
C LEU A 175 1.28 12.96 -6.98
N ARG A 176 0.90 12.29 -8.08
CA ARG A 176 0.00 12.90 -9.08
C ARG A 176 -1.37 13.20 -8.49
N TYR A 177 -1.91 12.32 -7.65
CA TYR A 177 -3.15 12.56 -6.93
C TYR A 177 -3.03 13.74 -5.95
N ALA A 178 -1.90 13.85 -5.24
CA ALA A 178 -1.60 14.97 -4.37
C ALA A 178 -1.54 16.30 -5.15
N VAL A 179 -0.91 16.31 -6.33
CA VAL A 179 -0.89 17.48 -7.22
C VAL A 179 -2.30 17.85 -7.68
N ALA A 180 -3.09 16.88 -8.13
CA ALA A 180 -4.47 17.12 -8.58
C ALA A 180 -5.39 17.64 -7.46
N THR A 181 -5.08 17.34 -6.20
CA THR A 181 -5.83 17.80 -5.02
C THR A 181 -5.21 19.02 -4.33
N GLY A 182 -4.18 19.64 -4.93
CA GLY A 182 -3.55 20.86 -4.41
C GLY A 182 -2.67 20.65 -3.18
N ARG A 183 -2.32 19.41 -2.83
CA ARG A 183 -1.51 19.03 -1.66
C ARG A 183 -0.02 18.89 -1.97
N ALA A 184 0.35 18.88 -3.25
CA ALA A 184 1.72 18.88 -3.73
C ALA A 184 1.85 19.73 -5.00
N LYS A 185 3.06 20.19 -5.31
CA LYS A 185 3.31 21.06 -6.47
C LYS A 185 3.68 20.31 -7.74
N TYR A 186 4.42 19.20 -7.60
CA TYR A 186 4.93 18.44 -8.74
C TYR A 186 5.12 16.95 -8.38
N ASN A 187 5.23 16.10 -9.41
CA ASN A 187 5.47 14.68 -9.28
C ASN A 187 6.85 14.32 -9.86
N PHE A 188 7.82 14.08 -9.00
CA PHE A 188 9.19 13.71 -9.37
C PHE A 188 9.44 12.21 -9.53
N ALA A 189 8.50 11.34 -9.14
CA ALA A 189 8.72 9.90 -9.20
C ALA A 189 9.04 9.36 -10.62
N PRO A 190 8.50 9.92 -11.72
CA PRO A 190 8.92 9.58 -13.08
C PRO A 190 10.43 9.70 -13.29
N ASP A 191 11.02 10.82 -12.83
CA ASP A 191 12.41 11.20 -13.10
C ASP A 191 13.40 10.32 -12.34
N LEU A 192 12.99 9.77 -11.19
CA LEU A 192 13.81 8.83 -10.41
C LEU A 192 14.17 7.55 -11.17
N ALA A 193 13.50 7.23 -12.28
CA ALA A 193 13.80 6.06 -13.09
C ALA A 193 15.24 6.03 -13.61
N ILE A 194 15.86 7.19 -13.85
CA ILE A 194 17.23 7.28 -14.38
C ILE A 194 18.29 6.88 -13.35
N ALA A 195 17.95 6.99 -12.06
CA ALA A 195 18.84 6.72 -10.94
C ALA A 195 18.63 5.31 -10.32
N LEU A 196 17.83 4.47 -10.99
CA LEU A 196 17.51 3.11 -10.57
C LEU A 196 17.89 2.12 -11.66
N ASN A 197 18.38 0.96 -11.24
CA ASN A 197 18.68 -0.16 -12.13
C ASN A 197 17.39 -0.70 -12.75
N LYS A 198 17.44 -0.93 -14.05
CA LYS A 198 16.36 -1.61 -14.77
C LYS A 198 16.57 -3.12 -14.66
N PRO A 199 15.51 -3.90 -14.39
CA PRO A 199 15.60 -5.35 -14.52
C PRO A 199 15.99 -5.70 -15.97
N LYS A 200 16.93 -6.64 -16.14
CA LYS A 200 17.16 -7.25 -17.45
C LYS A 200 15.92 -8.05 -17.81
N THR A 201 15.29 -7.73 -18.92
CA THR A 201 14.16 -8.51 -19.44
C THR A 201 14.66 -9.92 -19.77
N GLN A 202 14.09 -10.92 -19.12
CA GLN A 202 14.23 -12.32 -19.50
C GLN A 202 12.86 -12.78 -19.99
N HIS A 203 12.81 -13.29 -21.22
CA HIS A 203 11.60 -13.91 -21.75
C HIS A 203 11.44 -15.29 -21.13
N PHE A 204 10.21 -15.67 -20.82
CA PHE A 204 9.94 -17.01 -20.33
C PHE A 204 10.30 -18.05 -21.39
N PRO A 205 10.94 -19.17 -21.01
CA PRO A 205 11.18 -20.29 -21.91
C PRO A 205 9.87 -20.80 -22.53
N PHE A 206 9.90 -21.08 -23.83
CA PHE A 206 8.81 -21.64 -24.61
C PHE A 206 9.34 -22.69 -25.58
N LEU A 207 8.46 -23.61 -25.99
CA LEU A 207 8.80 -24.63 -26.99
C LEU A 207 8.66 -24.07 -28.39
N THR A 208 9.62 -24.39 -29.25
CA THR A 208 9.53 -24.13 -30.69
C THR A 208 8.67 -25.18 -31.38
N GLU A 209 8.22 -24.88 -32.61
CA GLU A 209 7.39 -25.80 -33.42
C GLU A 209 8.03 -27.18 -33.57
N SER A 210 9.36 -27.25 -33.75
CA SER A 210 10.11 -28.50 -33.87
C SER A 210 10.17 -29.32 -32.58
N GLU A 211 9.99 -28.69 -31.41
CA GLU A 211 10.00 -29.38 -30.10
C GLU A 211 8.61 -29.86 -29.67
N LEU A 212 7.55 -29.34 -30.30
CA LEU A 212 6.17 -29.71 -29.96
C LEU A 212 5.87 -31.21 -30.13
N PRO A 213 6.28 -31.90 -31.22
CA PRO A 213 5.99 -33.32 -31.37
C PRO A 213 6.56 -34.19 -30.24
N GLU A 214 7.78 -33.88 -29.78
CA GLU A 214 8.40 -34.58 -28.66
C GLU A 214 7.64 -34.34 -27.36
N PHE A 215 7.23 -33.10 -27.10
CA PHE A 215 6.46 -32.74 -25.92
C PHE A 215 5.08 -33.40 -25.91
N VAL A 216 4.38 -33.40 -27.04
CA VAL A 216 3.06 -34.05 -27.18
C VAL A 216 3.19 -35.55 -26.92
N ASN A 217 4.19 -36.21 -27.50
CA ASN A 217 4.45 -37.63 -27.23
C ASN A 217 4.78 -37.89 -25.75
N ALA A 218 5.59 -37.04 -25.12
CA ALA A 218 5.89 -37.15 -23.69
C ALA A 218 4.62 -36.99 -22.84
N LEU A 219 3.78 -36.00 -23.16
CA LEU A 219 2.50 -35.76 -22.48
C LEU A 219 1.52 -36.92 -22.68
N ASP A 220 1.46 -37.49 -23.86
CA ASP A 220 0.63 -38.67 -24.18
C ASP A 220 1.06 -39.92 -23.41
N ASN A 221 2.34 -40.02 -23.06
CA ASN A 221 2.87 -41.12 -22.23
C ASN A 221 2.90 -40.80 -20.73
N TYR A 222 2.40 -39.64 -20.30
CA TYR A 222 2.34 -39.25 -18.89
C TYR A 222 1.49 -40.23 -18.07
N GLN A 223 2.11 -40.85 -17.05
CA GLN A 223 1.49 -41.87 -16.17
C GLN A 223 0.87 -41.30 -14.88
N GLY A 224 0.82 -39.98 -14.73
CA GLY A 224 0.19 -39.36 -13.57
C GLY A 224 -1.32 -39.23 -13.71
N SER A 225 -1.91 -38.21 -13.05
CA SER A 225 -3.36 -38.02 -13.09
C SER A 225 -3.86 -37.68 -14.51
N LEU A 226 -4.81 -38.46 -15.00
CA LEU A 226 -5.49 -38.22 -16.28
C LEU A 226 -6.14 -36.83 -16.33
N VAL A 227 -6.73 -36.38 -15.23
CA VAL A 227 -7.34 -35.03 -15.13
C VAL A 227 -6.29 -33.95 -15.39
N THR A 228 -5.09 -34.06 -14.80
CA THR A 228 -4.01 -33.09 -15.04
C THR A 228 -3.40 -33.21 -16.43
N LYS A 229 -3.38 -34.42 -17.02
CA LYS A 229 -2.92 -34.65 -18.39
C LYS A 229 -3.85 -33.95 -19.39
N TYR A 230 -5.15 -34.21 -19.27
CA TYR A 230 -6.18 -33.63 -20.10
C TYR A 230 -6.26 -32.11 -19.94
N ALA A 231 -6.04 -31.58 -18.73
CA ALA A 231 -5.91 -30.14 -18.53
C ALA A 231 -4.76 -29.54 -19.35
N THR A 232 -3.57 -30.15 -19.32
CA THR A 232 -2.41 -29.67 -20.09
C THR A 232 -2.67 -29.76 -21.61
N GLN A 233 -3.27 -30.85 -22.08
CA GLN A 233 -3.62 -31.00 -23.50
C GLN A 233 -4.65 -29.96 -23.95
N LEU A 234 -5.72 -29.76 -23.16
CA LEU A 234 -6.76 -28.77 -23.47
C LEU A 234 -6.22 -27.35 -23.44
N LEU A 235 -5.31 -27.02 -22.51
CA LEU A 235 -4.66 -25.71 -22.48
C LEU A 235 -3.87 -25.46 -23.77
N MET A 236 -3.14 -26.46 -24.26
CA MET A 236 -2.39 -26.38 -25.52
C MET A 236 -3.30 -26.22 -26.73
N LEU A 237 -4.43 -26.93 -26.77
CA LEU A 237 -5.37 -26.91 -27.89
C LEU A 237 -6.23 -25.63 -27.94
N THR A 238 -6.53 -25.03 -26.79
CA THR A 238 -7.46 -23.89 -26.69
C THR A 238 -6.76 -22.55 -26.50
N GLY A 239 -5.54 -22.53 -25.96
CA GLY A 239 -4.75 -21.31 -25.73
C GLY A 239 -5.36 -20.34 -24.70
N VAL A 240 -6.37 -20.77 -23.96
CA VAL A 240 -7.00 -19.97 -22.90
C VAL A 240 -6.04 -19.74 -21.72
N ARG A 241 -6.37 -18.83 -20.82
CA ARG A 241 -5.59 -18.67 -19.59
C ARG A 241 -5.79 -19.88 -18.69
N THR A 242 -4.75 -20.26 -17.97
CA THR A 242 -4.81 -21.36 -16.99
C THR A 242 -5.96 -21.24 -16.00
N ILE A 243 -6.25 -20.03 -15.51
CA ILE A 243 -7.37 -19.81 -14.59
C ILE A 243 -8.75 -20.01 -15.26
N GLU A 244 -8.88 -19.69 -16.54
CA GLU A 244 -10.12 -19.87 -17.31
C GLU A 244 -10.40 -21.36 -17.47
N LEU A 245 -9.39 -22.16 -17.84
CA LEU A 245 -9.50 -23.61 -17.94
C LEU A 245 -9.79 -24.28 -16.59
N ARG A 246 -9.01 -23.95 -15.57
CA ARG A 246 -9.12 -24.61 -14.25
C ARG A 246 -10.47 -24.39 -13.58
N ALA A 247 -11.08 -23.22 -13.82
CA ALA A 247 -12.36 -22.83 -13.24
C ALA A 247 -13.54 -23.07 -14.19
N ALA A 248 -13.33 -23.79 -15.30
CA ALA A 248 -14.39 -24.08 -16.26
C ALA A 248 -15.43 -25.03 -15.67
N GLU A 249 -16.71 -24.70 -15.88
CA GLU A 249 -17.85 -25.53 -15.53
C GLU A 249 -18.35 -26.30 -16.75
N TRP A 250 -18.89 -27.51 -16.54
CA TRP A 250 -19.42 -28.32 -17.64
C TRP A 250 -20.54 -27.62 -18.41
N ALA A 251 -21.33 -26.77 -17.75
CA ALA A 251 -22.41 -25.99 -18.35
C ALA A 251 -21.94 -24.97 -19.41
N GLU A 252 -20.64 -24.69 -19.49
CA GLU A 252 -20.07 -23.75 -20.46
C GLU A 252 -19.72 -24.38 -21.81
N PHE A 253 -19.72 -25.71 -21.87
CA PHE A 253 -19.31 -26.47 -23.06
C PHE A 253 -20.55 -26.95 -23.81
N ASP A 254 -20.75 -26.39 -25.00
CA ASP A 254 -21.64 -26.93 -26.01
C ASP A 254 -20.83 -27.85 -26.93
N LEU A 255 -20.80 -29.14 -26.58
CA LEU A 255 -20.03 -30.13 -27.32
C LEU A 255 -20.64 -30.47 -28.68
N ASP A 256 -21.94 -30.19 -28.88
CA ASP A 256 -22.64 -30.45 -30.15
C ASP A 256 -22.28 -29.36 -31.18
N ASN A 257 -22.23 -28.10 -30.74
CA ASN A 257 -21.79 -26.98 -31.57
C ASN A 257 -20.27 -26.71 -31.51
N ALA A 258 -19.51 -27.59 -30.86
CA ALA A 258 -18.06 -27.47 -30.72
C ALA A 258 -17.60 -26.12 -30.14
N LEU A 259 -18.28 -25.65 -29.10
CA LEU A 259 -18.07 -24.32 -28.54
C LEU A 259 -17.90 -24.35 -27.01
N TRP A 260 -16.94 -23.58 -26.52
CA TRP A 260 -16.82 -23.27 -25.10
C TRP A 260 -17.04 -21.76 -24.90
N GLU A 261 -18.06 -21.40 -24.13
CA GLU A 261 -18.38 -20.01 -23.78
C GLU A 261 -17.92 -19.68 -22.36
N ILE A 262 -16.84 -18.91 -22.23
CA ILE A 262 -16.34 -18.47 -20.93
C ILE A 262 -17.14 -17.23 -20.48
N PRO A 263 -17.82 -17.28 -19.31
CA PRO A 263 -18.66 -16.18 -18.83
C PRO A 263 -17.89 -14.88 -18.60
N LYS A 264 -18.56 -13.75 -18.84
CA LYS A 264 -17.98 -12.40 -18.69
C LYS A 264 -17.50 -12.10 -17.27
N GLU A 265 -18.08 -12.75 -16.26
CA GLU A 265 -17.77 -12.63 -14.84
C GLU A 265 -16.33 -13.08 -14.55
N ARG A 266 -15.82 -14.06 -15.33
CA ARG A 266 -14.44 -14.54 -15.21
C ARG A 266 -13.47 -13.85 -16.17
N MET A 267 -13.96 -12.96 -17.04
CA MET A 267 -13.15 -12.26 -18.04
C MET A 267 -12.74 -10.86 -17.58
N LYS A 268 -11.43 -10.56 -17.69
CA LYS A 268 -10.87 -9.23 -17.34
C LYS A 268 -11.51 -8.05 -18.10
N LYS A 269 -12.04 -8.29 -19.31
CA LYS A 269 -12.68 -7.27 -20.16
C LYS A 269 -14.22 -7.29 -20.11
N ARG A 270 -14.83 -8.08 -19.21
CA ARG A 270 -16.29 -8.19 -19.03
C ARG A 270 -17.08 -8.46 -20.32
N ARG A 271 -16.50 -9.22 -21.24
CA ARG A 271 -17.18 -9.76 -22.43
C ARG A 271 -17.03 -11.29 -22.41
N PRO A 272 -18.08 -12.05 -22.80
CA PRO A 272 -17.95 -13.50 -22.99
C PRO A 272 -16.82 -13.80 -23.98
N HIS A 273 -16.09 -14.89 -23.74
CA HIS A 273 -15.05 -15.36 -24.65
C HIS A 273 -15.47 -16.70 -25.23
N LEU A 274 -15.72 -16.70 -26.54
CA LEU A 274 -16.05 -17.90 -27.30
C LEU A 274 -14.76 -18.57 -27.78
N VAL A 275 -14.63 -19.86 -27.48
CA VAL A 275 -13.48 -20.69 -27.82
C VAL A 275 -13.98 -21.86 -28.65
N PRO A 276 -13.73 -21.88 -29.98
CA PRO A 276 -14.04 -23.03 -30.82
C PRO A 276 -13.22 -24.25 -30.39
N LEU A 277 -13.87 -25.41 -30.34
CA LEU A 277 -13.28 -26.67 -29.90
C LEU A 277 -12.88 -27.51 -31.11
N SER A 278 -11.61 -27.92 -31.15
CA SER A 278 -11.16 -28.91 -32.13
C SER A 278 -11.74 -30.29 -31.84
N THR A 279 -11.72 -31.18 -32.83
CA THR A 279 -12.17 -32.57 -32.66
C THR A 279 -11.39 -33.29 -31.56
N GLN A 280 -10.09 -32.98 -31.40
CA GLN A 280 -9.25 -33.48 -30.32
C GLN A 280 -9.71 -32.96 -28.96
N ALA A 281 -10.02 -31.66 -28.86
CA ALA A 281 -10.51 -31.07 -27.61
C ALA A 281 -11.84 -31.71 -27.17
N ILE A 282 -12.79 -31.91 -28.10
CA ILE A 282 -14.06 -32.59 -27.84
C ILE A 282 -13.83 -34.03 -27.37
N SER A 283 -12.93 -34.77 -28.02
CA SER A 283 -12.58 -36.14 -27.61
C SER A 283 -12.03 -36.21 -26.18
N ILE A 284 -11.17 -35.26 -25.82
CA ILE A 284 -10.63 -35.16 -24.46
C ILE A 284 -11.74 -34.79 -23.46
N LEU A 285 -12.62 -33.85 -23.80
CA LEU A 285 -13.74 -33.45 -22.95
C LEU A 285 -14.72 -34.61 -22.70
N LYS A 286 -15.03 -35.43 -23.71
CA LYS A 286 -15.87 -36.64 -23.52
C LYS A 286 -15.22 -37.63 -22.54
N LYS A 287 -13.92 -37.88 -22.66
CA LYS A 287 -13.17 -38.72 -21.71
C LYS A 287 -13.13 -38.12 -20.30
N LEU A 288 -13.00 -36.80 -20.19
CA LEU A 288 -13.09 -36.10 -18.90
C LEU A 288 -14.48 -36.22 -18.30
N GLN A 289 -15.54 -36.17 -19.10
CA GLN A 289 -16.92 -36.27 -18.63
C GLN A 289 -17.20 -37.61 -17.94
N GLU A 290 -16.58 -38.70 -18.39
CA GLU A 290 -16.64 -40.01 -17.72
C GLU A 290 -15.98 -39.99 -16.32
N ILE A 291 -15.01 -39.09 -16.09
CA ILE A 291 -14.23 -39.01 -14.84
C ILE A 291 -14.80 -37.95 -13.88
N THR A 292 -15.17 -36.78 -14.40
CA THR A 292 -15.54 -35.59 -13.62
C THR A 292 -16.92 -35.02 -13.97
N GLY A 293 -17.69 -35.67 -14.84
CA GLY A 293 -19.02 -35.20 -15.27
C GLY A 293 -20.07 -35.13 -14.16
N ASN A 294 -19.86 -35.81 -13.04
CA ASN A 294 -20.73 -35.74 -11.85
C ASN A 294 -20.48 -34.48 -10.99
N TYR A 295 -19.45 -33.69 -11.30
CA TYR A 295 -19.15 -32.43 -10.62
C TYR A 295 -19.58 -31.24 -11.49
N SER A 296 -19.75 -30.06 -10.89
CA SER A 296 -20.02 -28.84 -11.67
C SER A 296 -18.79 -28.40 -12.47
N LEU A 297 -17.60 -28.54 -11.88
CA LEU A 297 -16.32 -28.15 -12.49
C LEU A 297 -15.77 -29.28 -13.38
N VAL A 298 -15.22 -28.91 -14.53
CA VAL A 298 -14.49 -29.84 -15.42
C VAL A 298 -13.23 -30.35 -14.72
N PHE A 299 -12.54 -29.47 -13.98
CA PHE A 299 -11.31 -29.77 -13.25
C PHE A 299 -11.46 -29.51 -11.74
N PRO A 300 -12.14 -30.40 -11.00
CA PRO A 300 -12.34 -30.24 -9.56
C PRO A 300 -11.03 -30.41 -8.77
N GLY A 301 -10.97 -29.76 -7.62
CA GLY A 301 -9.86 -29.84 -6.68
C GLY A 301 -9.80 -31.21 -6.01
N ARG A 302 -8.59 -31.76 -5.85
CA ARG A 302 -8.38 -33.08 -5.25
C ARG A 302 -8.93 -33.21 -3.82
N ASN A 303 -8.82 -32.13 -3.03
CA ASN A 303 -9.24 -32.12 -1.62
C ASN A 303 -10.65 -31.52 -1.41
N ASP A 304 -11.11 -30.69 -2.35
CA ASP A 304 -12.42 -30.04 -2.29
C ASP A 304 -12.93 -29.90 -3.72
N VAL A 305 -13.91 -30.72 -4.07
CA VAL A 305 -14.46 -30.81 -5.43
C VAL A 305 -15.21 -29.54 -5.87
N ARG A 306 -15.55 -28.67 -4.91
CA ARG A 306 -16.20 -27.38 -5.17
C ARG A 306 -15.21 -26.28 -5.56
N LYS A 307 -13.91 -26.55 -5.42
CA LYS A 307 -12.84 -25.61 -5.80
C LYS A 307 -12.18 -26.11 -7.08
N PRO A 308 -11.66 -25.22 -7.93
CA PRO A 308 -10.89 -25.63 -9.10
C PRO A 308 -9.60 -26.34 -8.69
N MET A 309 -9.06 -27.17 -9.59
CA MET A 309 -7.73 -27.78 -9.45
C MET A 309 -6.67 -26.71 -9.14
N SER A 310 -5.55 -27.05 -8.51
CA SER A 310 -4.50 -26.09 -8.12
C SER A 310 -3.83 -25.37 -9.30
N GLU A 311 -3.34 -24.14 -9.10
CA GLU A 311 -2.62 -23.34 -10.10
C GLU A 311 -1.28 -23.95 -10.49
N ALA A 312 -0.68 -24.71 -9.57
CA ALA A 312 0.57 -25.39 -9.79
C ALA A 312 0.42 -26.70 -10.58
N SER A 313 -0.80 -27.20 -10.81
CA SER A 313 -1.01 -28.55 -11.35
C SER A 313 -0.43 -28.74 -12.75
N ILE A 314 -0.69 -27.82 -13.68
CA ILE A 314 -0.19 -27.91 -15.07
C ILE A 314 1.33 -27.73 -15.09
N ASN A 315 1.85 -26.73 -14.38
CA ASN A 315 3.30 -26.54 -14.21
C ASN A 315 4.00 -27.75 -13.59
N LYS A 316 3.32 -28.49 -12.70
CA LYS A 316 3.83 -29.74 -12.13
C LYS A 316 3.88 -30.86 -13.18
N VAL A 317 2.90 -30.98 -14.07
CA VAL A 317 2.96 -31.94 -15.20
C VAL A 317 4.16 -31.63 -16.09
N ILE A 318 4.32 -30.37 -16.51
CA ILE A 318 5.45 -29.93 -17.34
C ILE A 318 6.79 -30.26 -16.67
N LYS A 319 6.90 -30.03 -15.36
CA LYS A 319 8.09 -30.38 -14.58
C LYS A 319 8.34 -31.89 -14.55
N LEU A 320 7.30 -32.70 -14.34
CA LEU A 320 7.41 -34.17 -14.29
C LEU A 320 7.78 -34.78 -15.64
N LEU A 321 7.41 -34.13 -16.75
CA LEU A 321 7.82 -34.52 -18.10
C LEU A 321 9.27 -34.16 -18.44
N GLY A 322 10.00 -33.50 -17.54
CA GLY A 322 11.39 -33.08 -17.77
C GLY A 322 11.53 -31.73 -18.49
N TYR A 323 10.44 -30.99 -18.69
CA TYR A 323 10.43 -29.71 -19.39
C TYR A 323 10.59 -28.49 -18.47
N HIS A 324 11.04 -28.70 -17.24
CA HIS A 324 11.28 -27.63 -16.29
C HIS A 324 12.34 -26.66 -16.83
N GLY A 325 12.01 -25.35 -16.87
CA GLY A 325 12.90 -24.33 -17.40
C GLY A 325 12.97 -24.28 -18.94
N ARG A 326 12.23 -25.14 -19.65
CA ARG A 326 12.07 -25.10 -21.12
C ARG A 326 10.68 -24.63 -21.54
N LEU A 327 9.67 -24.94 -20.72
CA LEU A 327 8.29 -24.52 -20.93
C LEU A 327 7.71 -23.99 -19.61
N THR A 328 6.88 -22.96 -19.73
CA THR A 328 6.05 -22.45 -18.63
C THR A 328 4.58 -22.68 -18.96
N GLY A 329 3.82 -23.18 -17.99
CA GLY A 329 2.40 -23.53 -18.12
C GLY A 329 1.47 -22.47 -17.57
#